data_AF-A0A6C0HFI7-F1
#
_entry.id   AF-A0A6C0HFI7-F1
#
_cell.length_a   1.000
_cell.length_b   1.000
_cell.length_c   1.000
_cell.angle_alpha   90.00
_cell.angle_beta   90.00
_cell.angle_gamma   90.00
#
_symmetry.space_group_name_H-M   'P 1'
#
loop_
_entity.id
_entity.type
_entity.pdbx_description
1 polymer ?
#
loop_
_entity_poly.entity_id
_entity_poly.type
_entity_poly.pdbx_seq_one_letter_code
_entity_poly.pdbx_strand_id
1 'polypeptide(L)'
;MKLIREPAPLSFNAKSYKTTYVWCIDGWVYDVTAKTRMQFFSGPDGLEINKESWSVLQEPLFTENTEVHVLNSNQWIESGELFTTKA
;
A
#
# COMPACT_ATOMS: atom_id res chain seq x y z
N MET A 1 11.93 1.05 -3.36
CA MET A 1 11.87 -0.33 -2.81
C MET A 1 11.02 -1.17 -3.74
N LYS A 2 11.45 -2.38 -4.12
CA LYS A 2 10.79 -3.20 -5.16
C LYS A 2 9.66 -4.05 -4.57
N LEU A 3 8.48 -4.03 -5.21
CA LEU A 3 7.35 -4.91 -4.89
C LEU A 3 7.30 -6.14 -5.78
N ILE A 4 6.88 -7.25 -5.20
CA ILE A 4 6.48 -8.45 -5.93
C ILE A 4 5.03 -8.78 -5.55
N ARG A 5 4.19 -9.00 -6.57
CA ARG A 5 2.81 -9.46 -6.41
C ARG A 5 2.77 -10.98 -6.43
N GLU A 6 2.11 -11.57 -5.45
CA GLU A 6 1.93 -13.01 -5.31
C GLU A 6 0.46 -13.30 -4.97
N PRO A 7 -0.07 -14.50 -5.31
CA PRO A 7 -1.38 -14.90 -4.82
C PRO A 7 -1.37 -14.98 -3.29
N ALA A 8 -2.44 -14.49 -2.65
CA ALA A 8 -2.56 -14.57 -1.21
C ALA A 8 -2.58 -16.05 -0.74
N PRO A 9 -1.92 -16.37 0.38
CA PRO A 9 -1.98 -17.71 0.96
C PRO A 9 -3.41 -18.06 1.39
N LEU A 10 -3.78 -19.34 1.23
CA LEU A 10 -5.13 -19.85 1.53
C LEU A 10 -5.52 -19.70 3.01
N SER A 11 -4.55 -19.62 3.90
CA SER A 11 -4.76 -19.33 5.31
C SER A 11 -3.56 -18.57 5.88
N PHE A 12 -3.85 -17.56 6.70
CA PHE A 12 -2.85 -16.79 7.42
C PHE A 12 -3.47 -16.17 8.68
N ASN A 13 -2.66 -15.98 9.72
CA ASN A 13 -3.05 -15.28 10.93
C ASN A 13 -2.31 -13.93 10.95
N ALA A 14 -2.88 -12.93 10.28
CA ALA A 14 -2.31 -11.60 10.14
C ALA A 14 -3.11 -10.59 10.98
N LYS A 15 -2.42 -9.59 11.53
CA LYS A 15 -3.09 -8.41 12.08
C LYS A 15 -3.70 -7.64 10.92
N SER A 16 -4.99 -7.32 10.97
CA SER A 16 -5.64 -6.48 9.97
C SER A 16 -5.99 -5.11 10.52
N TYR A 17 -6.05 -4.13 9.63
CA TYR A 17 -6.61 -2.82 9.90
C TYR A 17 -7.41 -2.34 8.69
N LYS A 18 -8.44 -1.55 8.96
CA LYS A 18 -9.20 -0.85 7.92
C LYS A 18 -8.63 0.54 7.76
N THR A 19 -8.50 0.97 6.51
CA THR A 19 -8.05 2.31 6.18
C THR A 19 -8.84 2.88 5.01
N THR A 20 -8.78 4.20 4.89
CA THR A 20 -9.21 4.91 3.70
C THR A 20 -7.95 5.36 2.98
N TYR A 21 -7.79 4.91 1.74
CA TYR A 21 -6.77 5.46 0.87
C TYR A 21 -7.32 6.69 0.16
N VAL A 22 -6.53 7.76 0.14
CA VAL A 22 -6.82 9.01 -0.56
C VAL A 22 -5.86 9.15 -1.74
N TRP A 23 -6.39 9.02 -2.94
CA TRP A 23 -5.63 9.16 -4.18
C TRP A 23 -5.53 10.65 -4.51
N CYS A 24 -4.32 11.16 -4.73
CA CYS A 24 -4.03 12.57 -4.92
C CYS A 24 -3.62 12.86 -6.37
N ILE A 25 -3.83 14.11 -6.81
CA ILE A 25 -3.51 14.56 -8.18
C ILE A 25 -2.03 14.42 -8.57
N ASP A 26 -1.13 14.39 -7.59
CA ASP A 26 0.31 14.26 -7.75
C ASP A 26 0.76 12.80 -7.90
N GLY A 27 -0.18 11.86 -7.99
CA GLY A 27 0.06 10.43 -8.12
C GLY A 27 0.41 9.74 -6.80
N TRP A 28 0.30 10.43 -5.66
CA TRP A 28 0.46 9.83 -4.34
C TRP A 28 -0.86 9.27 -3.80
N VAL A 29 -0.75 8.22 -3.00
CA VAL A 29 -1.85 7.59 -2.28
C VAL A 29 -1.56 7.71 -0.79
N TYR A 30 -2.48 8.29 -0.04
CA TYR A 30 -2.32 8.47 1.40
C TYR A 30 -3.15 7.47 2.19
N ASP A 31 -2.48 6.73 3.07
CA ASP A 31 -3.11 5.87 4.06
C ASP A 31 -3.46 6.68 5.32
N VAL A 32 -4.76 6.89 5.56
CA VAL A 32 -5.25 7.70 6.69
C VAL A 32 -4.89 7.09 8.04
N THR A 33 -4.99 5.76 8.17
CA THR A 33 -4.71 5.04 9.42
C THR A 33 -3.20 4.97 9.68
N ALA A 34 -2.41 4.59 8.68
CA ALA A 34 -0.95 4.47 8.82
C ALA A 34 -0.22 5.82 8.76
N LYS A 35 -0.92 6.91 8.44
CA LYS A 35 -0.37 8.27 8.29
C LYS A 35 0.87 8.33 7.39
N THR A 36 0.82 7.58 6.31
CA THR A 36 1.94 7.41 5.38
C THR A 36 1.42 7.66 3.97
N ARG A 37 2.19 8.38 3.15
CA ARG A 37 1.91 8.46 1.71
C ARG A 37 2.81 7.53 0.92
N MET A 38 2.25 6.94 -0.14
CA MET A 38 2.88 5.97 -1.01
C MET A 38 2.72 6.38 -2.46
N GLN A 39 3.77 6.24 -3.27
CA GLN A 39 3.69 6.44 -4.72
C GLN A 39 4.11 5.15 -5.41
N PHE A 40 3.30 4.70 -6.36
CA PHE A 40 3.49 3.44 -7.08
C PHE A 40 4.05 3.70 -8.47
N PHE A 41 5.10 2.97 -8.86
CA PHE A 41 5.72 3.09 -10.18
C PHE A 41 5.86 1.73 -10.84
N SER A 42 5.49 1.62 -12.11
CA SER A 42 5.79 0.43 -12.91
C SER A 42 7.18 0.56 -13.53
N GLY A 43 8.15 -0.19 -13.01
CA GLY A 43 9.47 -0.32 -13.59
C GLY A 43 9.59 -1.54 -14.51
N PRO A 44 10.70 -1.68 -15.26
CA PRO A 44 10.97 -2.86 -16.10
C PRO A 44 11.01 -4.17 -15.30
N ASP A 45 11.21 -4.07 -13.99
CA ASP A 45 11.43 -5.17 -13.07
C ASP A 45 10.25 -5.48 -12.14
N GLY A 46 9.16 -4.70 -12.20
CA GLY A 46 7.99 -4.85 -11.32
C GLY A 46 7.43 -3.52 -10.84
N LEU A 47 6.55 -3.57 -9.83
CA LEU A 47 5.99 -2.39 -9.19
C LEU A 47 6.98 -1.88 -8.12
N GLU A 48 7.20 -0.58 -8.02
CA GLU A 48 8.04 0.05 -6.99
C GLU A 48 7.19 0.96 -6.12
N ILE A 49 7.52 1.05 -4.82
CA ILE A 49 6.90 2.02 -3.90
C ILE A 49 7.96 2.98 -3.36
N ASN A 50 7.62 4.27 -3.42
CA ASN A 50 8.22 5.30 -2.56
C ASN A 50 7.28 5.59 -1.39
N LYS A 51 7.83 5.68 -0.18
CA LYS A 51 7.07 6.00 1.04
C LYS A 51 7.64 7.25 1.69
N GLU A 52 6.76 8.15 2.11
CA GLU A 52 7.15 9.36 2.84
C GLU A 52 6.25 9.57 4.06
N SER A 53 6.85 9.99 5.17
CA SER A 53 6.13 10.54 6.30
C SER A 53 5.75 11.96 5.93
N TRP A 54 4.46 12.27 5.94
CA TRP A 54 3.95 13.46 5.26
C TRP A 54 3.03 14.29 6.14
N SER A 55 2.98 15.59 5.86
CA SER A 55 2.30 16.60 6.67
C SER A 55 1.20 17.39 5.95
N VAL A 56 1.11 17.42 4.60
CA VAL A 56 0.16 18.29 3.87
C VAL A 56 -0.47 17.62 2.64
N LEU A 57 -1.65 17.02 2.76
CA LEU A 57 -2.36 16.39 1.63
C LEU A 57 -2.52 17.37 0.46
N GLN A 58 -2.06 16.96 -0.73
CA GLN A 58 -2.41 17.62 -1.99
C GLN A 58 -3.88 17.31 -2.33
N GLU A 59 -4.43 17.96 -3.35
CA GLU A 59 -5.84 17.84 -3.71
C GLU A 59 -6.26 16.38 -3.96
N PRO A 60 -7.27 15.87 -3.25
CA PRO A 60 -7.73 14.49 -3.40
C PRO A 60 -8.54 14.32 -4.69
N LEU A 61 -8.22 13.29 -5.47
CA LEU A 61 -8.97 12.84 -6.64
C LEU A 61 -10.15 11.96 -6.24
N PHE A 62 -9.89 10.90 -5.48
CA PHE A 62 -10.92 9.99 -4.98
C PHE A 62 -10.43 9.24 -3.74
N THR A 63 -11.36 8.58 -3.06
CA THR A 63 -11.08 7.78 -1.86
C THR A 63 -11.60 6.36 -2.02
N GLU A 64 -10.88 5.39 -1.46
CA GLU A 64 -11.31 4.00 -1.38
C GLU A 64 -11.15 3.47 0.04
N ASN A 65 -12.05 2.58 0.47
CA ASN A 65 -11.99 1.94 1.76
C ASN A 65 -11.47 0.51 1.58
N THR A 66 -10.38 0.19 2.27
CA THR A 66 -9.65 -1.05 2.09
C THR A 66 -9.33 -1.69 3.44
N GLU A 67 -9.34 -3.01 3.49
CA GLU A 67 -8.81 -3.79 4.60
C GLU A 67 -7.41 -4.31 4.25
N VAL A 68 -6.44 -3.97 5.09
CA VAL A 68 -5.04 -4.35 4.92
C VAL A 68 -4.71 -5.40 5.97
N HIS A 69 -4.17 -6.54 5.54
CA HIS A 69 -3.68 -7.59 6.43
C HIS A 69 -2.15 -7.61 6.42
N VAL A 70 -1.53 -7.30 7.56
CA VAL A 70 -0.06 -7.25 7.67
C VAL A 70 0.46 -8.59 8.21
N LEU A 71 1.25 -9.29 7.39
CA LEU A 71 1.90 -10.54 7.81
C LEU A 71 3.19 -10.25 8.58
N ASN A 72 4.00 -9.31 8.09
CA ASN A 72 5.22 -8.83 8.75
C ASN A 72 5.60 -7.44 8.17
N SER A 73 6.78 -6.92 8.54
CA SER A 73 7.26 -5.61 8.10
C SER A 73 7.36 -5.46 6.58
N ASN A 74 7.52 -6.56 5.85
CA ASN A 74 7.82 -6.56 4.42
C ASN A 74 6.71 -7.20 3.58
N GLN A 75 5.67 -7.76 4.19
CA GLN A 75 4.61 -8.50 3.50
C GLN A 75 3.23 -8.13 4.03
N TRP A 76 2.34 -7.74 3.13
CA TRP A 76 0.95 -7.41 3.45
C TRP A 76 0.01 -7.86 2.33
N ILE A 77 -1.24 -8.09 2.67
CA ILE A 77 -2.31 -8.42 1.72
C ILE A 77 -3.28 -7.25 1.68
N GLU A 78 -3.61 -6.84 0.47
CA GLU A 78 -4.57 -5.79 0.19
C GLU A 78 -5.52 -6.27 -0.91
N SER A 79 -6.84 -6.19 -0.67
CA SER A 79 -7.85 -6.62 -1.64
C SER A 79 -7.67 -8.05 -2.19
N GLY A 80 -7.04 -8.94 -1.41
CA GLY A 80 -6.76 -10.32 -1.80
C GLY A 80 -5.45 -10.55 -2.57
N GLU A 81 -4.67 -9.50 -2.84
CA GLU A 81 -3.34 -9.60 -3.44
C GLU A 81 -2.24 -9.52 -2.37
N LEU A 82 -1.26 -10.44 -2.38
CA LEU A 82 -0.09 -10.37 -1.51
C LEU A 82 0.98 -9.46 -2.15
N PHE A 83 1.39 -8.46 -1.40
CA PHE A 83 2.45 -7.54 -1.72
C PHE A 83 3.65 -7.80 -0.82
N THR A 84 4.83 -7.94 -1.44
CA THR A 84 6.09 -8.11 -0.71
C THR A 84 7.07 -7.03 -1.13
N THR A 85 7.77 -6.44 -0.18
CA THR A 85 8.90 -5.54 -0.46
C THR A 85 10.20 -6.33 -0.33
N LYS A 86 10.90 -6.56 -1.44
CA LYS A 86 12.27 -7.06 -1.36
C LYS A 86 13.19 -5.90 -0.99
N ALA A 87 14.04 -6.15 0.01
CA ALA A 87 15.15 -5.28 0.37
C ALA A 87 16.13 -5.14 -0.80
#